data_AF-A0A941DGW4-F1
#
_entry.id   AF-A0A941DGW4-F1
#
_cell.length_a   1.000
_cell.length_b   1.000
_cell.length_c   1.000
_cell.angle_alpha   90.00
_cell.angle_beta   90.00
_cell.angle_gamma   90.00
#
_symmetry.space_group_name_H-M   'P 1'
#
loop_
_entity.id
_entity.type
_entity.pdbx_description
1 polymer ?
#
loop_
_entity_poly.entity_id
_entity_poly.type
_entity_poly.pdbx_seq_one_letter_code
_entity_poly.pdbx_strand_id
1 'polypeptide(L)'
;DKHHGRYGYRRVTAAMRQFGESINHKTVQRLMRILGLKSLVRAKKYRSFKGNVGLAAPNLLQRDFKATGANQKWSTDVTEFNVAGE
;
A
#
# COMPACT_ATOMS: atom_id res chain seq x y z
N ASP A 1 5.21 -20.61 -10.47
CA ASP A 1 5.99 -20.16 -9.29
C ASP A 1 6.61 -18.75 -9.34
N LYS A 2 7.19 -18.27 -10.45
CA LYS A 2 7.89 -16.95 -10.54
C LYS A 2 7.11 -15.68 -10.09
N HIS A 3 5.79 -15.67 -10.22
CA HIS A 3 4.96 -14.48 -9.93
C HIS A 3 3.95 -14.69 -8.79
N HIS A 4 4.05 -15.82 -8.06
CA HIS A 4 3.19 -16.18 -6.93
C HIS A 4 1.68 -15.95 -7.19
N GLY A 5 1.19 -16.23 -8.40
CA GLY A 5 -0.21 -16.01 -8.76
C GLY A 5 -0.69 -14.55 -8.74
N ARG A 6 0.20 -13.55 -8.68
CA ARG A 6 -0.16 -12.10 -8.58
C ARG A 6 -0.37 -11.41 -9.92
N TYR A 7 -0.32 -12.17 -11.01
CA TYR A 7 -0.48 -11.62 -12.36
C TYR A 7 -1.95 -11.73 -12.77
N GLY A 8 -2.64 -10.58 -12.76
CA GLY A 8 -3.94 -10.45 -13.40
C GLY A 8 -3.83 -10.20 -14.89
N TYR A 9 -4.97 -10.18 -15.58
CA TYR A 9 -5.05 -10.09 -17.05
C TYR A 9 -4.24 -8.93 -17.63
N ARG A 10 -4.13 -7.78 -16.95
CA ARG A 10 -3.31 -6.65 -17.39
C ARG A 10 -1.81 -6.99 -17.45
N ARG A 11 -1.28 -7.63 -16.40
CA ARG A 11 0.14 -8.03 -16.34
C ARG A 11 0.44 -9.19 -17.28
N VAL A 12 -0.50 -10.13 -17.41
CA VAL A 12 -0.39 -11.22 -18.41
C VAL A 12 -0.37 -10.64 -19.83
N THR A 13 -1.24 -9.68 -20.14
CA THR A 13 -1.24 -8.99 -21.45
C THR A 13 0.09 -8.28 -21.71
N ALA A 14 0.64 -7.57 -20.71
CA ALA A 14 1.92 -6.89 -20.86
C ALA A 14 3.07 -7.88 -21.09
N ALA A 15 3.10 -9.00 -20.36
CA ALA A 15 4.09 -10.05 -20.56
C ALA A 15 3.98 -10.67 -21.97
N MET A 16 2.77 -10.99 -22.44
CA MET A 16 2.54 -11.50 -23.80
C MET A 16 3.06 -10.54 -24.87
N ARG A 17 2.81 -9.23 -24.72
CA ARG A 17 3.36 -8.22 -25.63
C ARG A 17 4.88 -8.14 -25.61
N GLN A 18 5.50 -8.32 -24.45
CA GLN A 18 6.96 -8.39 -24.33
C GLN A 18 7.53 -9.62 -25.05
N PHE A 19 6.77 -10.71 -25.14
CA PHE A 19 7.12 -11.89 -25.94
C PHE A 19 6.79 -11.75 -27.43
N GLY A 20 6.33 -10.58 -27.89
CA GLY A 20 6.01 -10.32 -29.30
C GLY A 20 4.55 -10.58 -29.68
N GLU A 21 3.71 -11.01 -28.75
CA GLU A 21 2.30 -11.32 -29.02
C GLU A 21 1.41 -10.08 -28.88
N SER A 22 0.83 -9.63 -30.00
CA SER A 22 -0.12 -8.52 -30.03
C SER A 22 -1.54 -8.99 -29.70
N ILE A 23 -1.79 -9.27 -28.41
CA ILE A 23 -3.10 -9.70 -27.92
C ILE A 23 -3.88 -8.56 -27.23
N ASN A 24 -5.20 -8.54 -27.43
CA ASN A 24 -6.10 -7.63 -26.73
C ASN A 24 -6.30 -8.09 -25.27
N HIS A 25 -6.25 -7.14 -24.33
CA HIS A 25 -6.46 -7.40 -22.91
C HIS A 25 -7.82 -8.05 -22.60
N LYS A 26 -8.86 -7.80 -23.41
CA LYS A 26 -10.19 -8.44 -23.27
C LYS A 26 -10.13 -9.93 -23.56
N THR A 27 -9.35 -10.33 -24.56
CA THR A 27 -9.15 -11.75 -24.92
C THR A 27 -8.43 -12.47 -23.80
N VAL A 28 -7.35 -11.88 -23.26
CA VAL A 28 -6.63 -12.42 -22.10
C VAL A 28 -7.56 -12.56 -20.89
N GLN A 29 -8.37 -11.54 -20.60
CA GLN A 29 -9.33 -11.58 -19.48
C GLN A 29 -10.37 -12.69 -19.66
N ARG A 30 -10.91 -12.87 -20.87
CA ARG A 30 -11.87 -13.93 -21.20
C ARG A 30 -11.25 -15.32 -21.03
N LEU A 31 -10.04 -15.53 -21.55
CA LEU A 31 -9.32 -16.80 -21.42
C LEU A 31 -9.00 -17.13 -19.96
N MET A 32 -8.52 -16.15 -19.19
CA MET A 32 -8.31 -16.33 -17.75
C MET A 32 -9.59 -16.72 -17.02
N ARG A 33 -10.74 -16.16 -17.41
CA ARG A 33 -12.04 -16.55 -16.83
C ARG A 33 -12.43 -17.99 -17.17
N ILE A 34 -12.30 -18.39 -18.43
CA ILE A 34 -12.60 -19.76 -18.89
C ILE A 34 -11.70 -20.77 -18.17
N LEU A 35 -10.42 -20.45 -18.00
CA LEU A 35 -9.43 -21.29 -17.34
C LEU A 35 -9.46 -21.20 -15.80
N GLY A 36 -10.37 -20.43 -15.21
CA GLY A 36 -10.45 -20.24 -13.76
C GLY A 36 -9.25 -19.50 -13.13
N LEU A 37 -8.39 -18.87 -13.94
CA LEU A 37 -7.19 -18.18 -13.48
C LEU A 37 -7.54 -16.84 -12.84
N LYS A 38 -7.23 -16.69 -11.56
CA LYS A 38 -7.42 -15.44 -10.80
C LYS A 38 -6.09 -14.95 -10.23
N SER A 39 -5.92 -13.64 -10.22
CA SER A 39 -4.79 -13.01 -9.54
C SER A 39 -5.02 -13.00 -8.04
N LEU A 40 -4.04 -13.41 -7.26
CA LEU A 40 -4.00 -13.16 -5.83
C LEU A 40 -3.91 -11.66 -5.60
N VAL A 41 -4.93 -11.09 -4.97
CA VAL A 41 -4.95 -9.69 -4.52
C VAL A 41 -4.54 -9.67 -3.06
N ARG A 42 -3.57 -8.83 -2.70
CA ARG A 42 -3.18 -8.65 -1.30
C ARG A 42 -4.35 -8.02 -0.55
N ALA A 43 -4.77 -8.62 0.57
CA ALA A 43 -5.74 -8.00 1.46
C ALA A 43 -5.25 -6.61 1.87
N LYS A 44 -6.15 -5.63 1.79
CA LYS A 44 -5.84 -4.26 2.21
C LYS A 44 -5.63 -4.28 3.73
N LYS A 45 -4.46 -3.89 4.20
CA LYS A 45 -4.24 -3.68 5.65
C LYS A 45 -5.18 -2.60 6.17
N TYR A 46 -5.67 -2.78 7.39
CA TYR A 46 -6.45 -1.75 8.07
C TYR A 46 -5.64 -0.45 8.16
N ARG A 47 -6.32 0.69 7.99
CA ARG A 47 -5.76 2.02 8.18
C ARG A 47 -6.75 2.81 9.03
N SER A 48 -6.36 3.12 10.27
CA SER A 48 -7.15 3.94 11.20
C SER A 48 -7.25 5.39 10.71
N PHE A 49 -6.21 5.88 10.02
CA PHE A 49 -6.18 7.21 9.43
C PHE A 49 -7.20 7.32 8.28
N LYS A 50 -8.27 8.10 8.51
CA LYS A 50 -9.35 8.37 7.55
C LYS A 50 -9.17 9.69 6.78
N GLY A 51 -8.00 10.32 6.86
CA GLY A 51 -7.76 11.68 6.35
C GLY A 51 -7.81 12.73 7.47
N ASN A 52 -8.04 14.00 7.11
CA ASN A 52 -8.22 15.09 8.08
C ASN A 52 -9.63 15.02 8.70
N VAL A 53 -9.86 13.98 9.49
CA VAL A 53 -11.13 13.78 10.19
C VAL A 53 -10.92 14.22 11.64
N GLY A 54 -11.68 15.22 12.08
CA GLY A 54 -11.57 15.83 13.41
C GLY A 54 -10.76 17.13 13.45
N LEU A 55 -10.68 17.74 14.62
CA LEU A 55 -9.89 18.95 14.87
C LEU A 55 -8.44 18.55 15.16
N ALA A 56 -7.52 18.93 14.27
CA ALA A 56 -6.10 18.78 14.52
C ALA A 56 -5.63 19.89 15.48
N ALA A 57 -4.87 19.53 16.51
CA ALA A 57 -4.23 20.52 17.36
C ALA A 57 -3.19 21.32 16.55
N PRO A 58 -3.01 22.62 16.84
CA PRO A 58 -2.01 23.42 16.16
C PRO A 58 -0.60 22.88 16.40
N ASN A 59 0.24 22.87 15.35
CA ASN A 59 1.65 22.50 15.47
C ASN A 59 2.44 23.66 16.11
N LEU A 60 2.55 23.63 17.44
CA LEU A 60 3.24 24.65 18.22
C LEU A 60 4.75 24.68 18.00
N LEU A 61 5.37 23.54 17.69
CA LEU A 61 6.83 23.44 17.57
C LEU A 61 7.36 23.89 16.21
N GLN A 62 6.59 23.70 15.13
CA GLN A 62 7.03 24.05 13.76
C GLN A 62 8.43 23.52 13.40
N ARG A 63 8.81 22.35 13.94
CA ARG A 63 10.16 21.74 13.84
C ARG A 63 11.30 22.52 14.50
N ASP A 64 11.01 23.53 15.32
CA ASP A 64 11.98 24.17 16.19
C ASP A 64 12.07 23.41 17.53
N PHE A 65 13.08 22.55 17.62
CA PHE A 65 13.37 21.76 18.82
C PHE A 65 14.37 22.42 19.77
N LYS A 66 14.90 23.60 19.44
CA LYS A 66 15.90 24.27 20.27
C LYS A 66 15.21 24.94 21.47
N ALA A 67 15.73 24.72 22.67
CA ALA A 67 15.26 25.36 23.90
C ALA A 67 16.42 26.10 24.59
N THR A 68 16.13 27.21 25.28
CA THR A 68 17.13 27.99 26.04
C THR A 68 17.25 27.54 27.48
N GLY A 69 16.28 26.77 27.97
CA GLY A 69 16.28 26.18 29.31
C GLY A 69 15.41 24.92 29.38
N ALA A 70 15.48 24.23 30.52
CA ALA A 70 14.67 23.04 30.77
C ALA A 70 13.16 23.38 30.75
N ASN A 71 12.34 22.36 30.44
CA ASN A 71 10.87 22.41 30.48
C ASN A 71 10.18 23.42 29.56
N GLN A 72 10.87 24.01 28.57
CA GLN A 72 10.26 24.96 27.63
C GLN A 72 9.56 24.30 26.43
N LYS A 73 10.03 23.11 26.02
CA LYS A 73 9.49 22.36 24.87
C LYS A 73 9.43 20.88 25.24
N TRP A 74 8.26 20.29 25.07
CA TRP A 74 8.00 18.88 25.37
C TRP A 74 7.51 18.22 24.09
N SER A 75 8.16 17.15 23.67
CA SER A 75 7.77 16.36 22.51
C SER A 75 7.73 14.90 22.94
N THR A 76 6.70 14.20 22.50
CA THR A 76 6.53 12.76 22.73
C THR A 76 6.23 12.11 21.39
N ASP A 77 6.82 10.95 21.15
CA ASP A 77 6.47 10.08 20.05
C ASP A 77 5.72 8.85 20.58
N VAL A 78 4.80 8.34 19.77
CA VAL A 78 4.11 7.07 20.04
C VAL A 78 4.71 6.05 19.08
N THR A 79 5.40 5.07 19.65
CA THR A 79 5.92 3.93 18.89
C THR A 79 5.04 2.71 19.18
N GLU A 80 4.38 2.21 18.14
CA GLU A 80 3.66 0.94 18.18
C GLU A 80 4.67 -0.21 18.09
N PHE A 81 4.61 -1.16 19.03
CA PHE A 81 5.40 -2.38 18.98
C PHE A 81 4.47 -3.59 19.12
N ASN A 82 4.71 -4.59 18.28
CA ASN A 82 3.90 -5.80 18.29
C ASN A 82 4.33 -6.71 19.44
N VAL A 83 3.45 -6.88 20.41
CA VAL A 83 3.60 -7.92 21.44
C VAL A 83 2.97 -9.19 20.86
N ALA A 84 3.78 -10.20 20.59
CA ALA A 84 3.38 -11.52 20.07
C ALA A 84 3.04 -11.67 18.56
N GLY A 85 3.53 -10.78 17.69
CA GLY A 85 3.63 -11.07 16.25
C GLY A 85 2.34 -11.03 15.43
N GLU A 86 1.25 -10.50 15.98
CA GLU A 86 0.06 -10.09 15.19
C GLU A 86 0.13 -8.63 14.75
#